data_AF-A0A2E3U496-F1
#
_entry.id   AF-A0A2E3U496-F1
#
_cell.length_a   1.000
_cell.length_b   1.000
_cell.length_c   1.000
_cell.angle_alpha   90.00
_cell.angle_beta   90.00
_cell.angle_gamma   90.00
#
_symmetry.space_group_name_H-M   'P 1'
#
loop_
_entity.id
_entity.type
_entity.pdbx_description
1 polymer ?
#
loop_
_entity_poly.entity_id
_entity_poly.type
_entity_poly.pdbx_seq_one_letter_code
_entity_poly.pdbx_strand_id
1 'polypeptide(L)' 'MKGALEATQIIDAWRDHYNNERPHSTLNYMTPAAFAKRAA' A
#
# COMPACT_ATOMS: atom_id res chain seq x y z
N MET A 1 -14.13 19.99 10.82
CA MET A 1 -13.37 20.32 9.60
C MET A 1 -13.52 19.17 8.62
N LYS A 2 -14.11 19.40 7.43
CA LYS A 2 -14.45 18.33 6.47
C LYS A 2 -13.23 17.76 5.71
N GLY A 3 -12.21 18.57 5.45
CA GLY A 3 -11.06 18.17 4.61
C GLY A 3 -10.04 17.23 5.24
N ALA A 4 -9.91 17.20 6.57
CA ALA A 4 -8.92 16.33 7.23
C ALA A 4 -9.32 14.84 7.17
N LEU A 5 -10.61 14.54 7.34
CA LEU A 5 -11.12 13.17 7.25
C LEU A 5 -11.02 12.62 5.82
N GLU A 6 -11.38 13.43 4.82
CA GLU A 6 -11.27 13.05 3.41
C GLU A 6 -9.81 12.81 3.01
N ALA A 7 -8.88 13.66 3.45
CA ALA A 7 -7.46 13.47 3.19
C ALA A 7 -6.94 12.15 3.78
N THR A 8 -7.33 11.81 5.02
CA THR A 8 -6.97 10.52 5.63
C THR A 8 -7.51 9.35 4.83
N GLN A 9 -8.78 9.39 4.41
CA GLN A 9 -9.40 8.33 3.62
C GLN A 9 -8.67 8.11 2.27
N ILE A 10 -8.31 9.19 1.59
CA ILE A 10 -7.56 9.12 0.32
C ILE A 10 -6.19 8.50 0.54
N ILE A 11 -5.48 8.89 1.60
CA ILE A 11 -4.15 8.37 1.92
C ILE A 11 -4.23 6.88 2.28
N ASP A 12 -5.22 6.48 3.08
CA ASP A 12 -5.36 5.09 3.51
C ASP A 12 -5.74 4.18 2.33
N ALA A 13 -6.65 4.64 1.45
CA ALA A 13 -6.96 3.93 0.22
C ALA A 13 -5.72 3.76 -0.68
N TRP A 14 -4.90 4.82 -0.81
CA TRP A 14 -3.66 4.74 -1.58
C TRP A 14 -2.63 3.78 -0.96
N ARG A 15 -2.48 3.80 0.37
CA ARG A 15 -1.59 2.90 1.11
C ARG A 15 -1.99 1.45 0.93
N ASP A 16 -3.27 1.14 1.03
CA ASP A 16 -3.78 -0.21 0.87
C ASP A 16 -3.47 -0.74 -0.53
N HIS A 17 -3.84 0.02 -1.57
CA HIS A 17 -3.56 -0.34 -2.95
C HIS A 17 -2.05 -0.47 -3.23
N TYR A 18 -1.22 0.42 -2.70
CA TYR A 18 0.24 0.32 -2.86
C TYR A 18 0.81 -0.95 -2.22
N ASN A 19 0.38 -1.28 -1.01
CA ASN A 19 0.95 -2.39 -0.24
C ASN A 19 0.42 -3.76 -0.66
N ASN A 20 -0.82 -3.84 -1.16
CA ASN A 20 -1.51 -5.10 -1.40
C ASN A 20 -1.75 -5.42 -2.87
N GLU A 21 -1.80 -4.42 -3.77
CA GLU A 21 -2.20 -4.64 -5.16
C GLU A 21 -1.06 -4.36 -6.16
N ARG A 22 -0.15 -3.44 -5.87
CA ARG A 22 0.91 -3.06 -6.80
C ARG A 22 2.14 -3.97 -6.70
N PRO A 23 2.50 -4.73 -7.75
CA PRO A 23 3.77 -5.40 -7.82
C PRO A 23 4.90 -4.41 -8.14
N HIS A 24 6.05 -4.56 -7.48
CA HIS A 24 7.21 -3.70 -7.68
C HIS A 24 8.40 -4.49 -8.23
N SER A 25 9.05 -3.98 -9.28
CA SER A 25 10.20 -4.64 -9.92
C SER A 25 11.38 -4.85 -8.96
N THR A 26 11.61 -3.92 -8.03
CA THR A 26 12.63 -4.02 -6.98
C THR A 26 12.34 -5.12 -5.96
N LEU A 27 11.08 -5.55 -5.85
CA LEU A 27 10.64 -6.65 -4.98
C LEU A 27 10.41 -7.94 -5.78
N ASN A 28 11.11 -8.13 -6.90
CA ASN A 28 10.91 -9.27 -7.80
C ASN A 28 9.45 -9.39 -8.29
N TYR A 29 8.81 -8.26 -8.58
CA TYR A 29 7.39 -8.17 -8.96
C TYR A 29 6.41 -8.66 -7.89
N MET A 30 6.81 -8.66 -6.62
CA MET A 30 5.91 -8.87 -5.48
C MET A 30 5.30 -7.55 -5.01
N THR A 31 4.15 -7.66 -4.36
CA THR A 31 3.59 -6.55 -3.58
C THR A 31 4.38 -6.41 -2.26
N PRO A 32 4.41 -5.22 -1.64
CA PRO A 32 5.11 -5.03 -0.37
C PRO A 32 4.64 -5.99 0.72
N ALA A 33 3.33 -6.24 0.82
CA ALA A 33 2.78 -7.18 1.79
C ALA A 33 3.20 -8.64 1.51
N ALA A 34 3.23 -9.06 0.25
CA ALA A 34 3.71 -10.41 -0.13
C ALA A 34 5.20 -10.58 0.15
N PHE A 35 6.00 -9.55 -0.13
CA PHE A 35 7.43 -9.56 0.18
C PHE A 35 7.69 -9.65 1.69
N ALA A 36 6.99 -8.85 2.51
CA ALA A 36 7.11 -8.88 3.96
C ALA A 36 6.76 -10.25 4.55
N LYS A 37 5.71 -10.91 4.04
CA LYS A 37 5.34 -12.27 4.45
C LYS A 37 6.40 -13.33 4.12
N ARG A 38 7.18 -13.13 3.05
CA ARG A 38 8.26 -14.03 2.64
C ARG A 38 9.55 -13.82 3.43
N ALA A 39 9.76 -12.61 3.94
CA ALA A 39 10.93 -12.24 4.73
C ALA A 39 10.82 -12.63 6.23
N ALA A 40 9.61 -12.99 6.68
CA ALA A 40 9.35 -13.55 8.01
C ALA A 40 9.70 -15.04 8.07
#